data_AF-A0A8S3GBG9-F1
#
_entry.id   AF-A0A8S3GBG9-F1
#
_cell.length_a   1.000
_cell.length_b   1.000
_cell.length_c   1.000
_cell.angle_alpha   90.00
_cell.angle_beta   90.00
_cell.angle_gamma   90.00
#
_symmetry.space_group_name_H-M   'P 1'
#
loop_
_entity.id
_entity.type
_entity.pdbx_description
1 polymer ?
#
loop_
_entity_poly.entity_id
_entity_poly.type
_entity_poly.pdbx_seq_one_letter_code
_entity_poly.pdbx_strand_id
1 'polypeptide(L)'
;TIRSQQTQRESLQRDYIYLLQTTLSSEYGRLFGGTKHRDRLKELLAECRKRDPSLPSFESMDGSGLYIDPYGFKHEKNNQNDCLQYICVKLAHFYDSKAHSTDESSWRSLIKLYQNSSTVSKTLKYLVRQGIPDHLRTEIWHIFIQKQTSHIRKEKGALYYQNLCHLLPNSDLNSKFEKQIALDLHRTMPANIRFA
;
A
#
# COMPACT_ATOMS: atom_id res chain seq x y z
N THR A 1 -15.47 27.65 -13.24
CA THR A 1 -15.72 28.27 -11.92
C THR A 1 -16.10 27.25 -10.86
N ILE A 2 -17.13 26.41 -11.05
CA ILE A 2 -17.53 25.37 -10.07
C ILE A 2 -16.54 24.19 -10.01
N ARG A 3 -16.11 23.67 -11.18
CA ARG A 3 -15.17 22.54 -11.26
C ARG A 3 -13.79 22.87 -10.66
N SER A 4 -13.30 24.09 -10.88
CA SER A 4 -12.04 24.58 -10.30
C SER A 4 -12.12 24.73 -8.78
N GLN A 5 -13.25 25.21 -8.26
CA GLN A 5 -13.49 25.29 -6.81
C GLN A 5 -13.56 23.90 -6.17
N GLN A 6 -14.16 22.93 -6.83
CA GLN A 6 -14.21 21.54 -6.35
C GLN A 6 -12.82 20.91 -6.29
N THR A 7 -11.99 21.07 -7.34
CA THR A 7 -10.61 20.57 -7.35
C THR A 7 -9.76 21.22 -6.25
N GLN A 8 -9.91 22.53 -6.04
CA GLN A 8 -9.21 23.24 -4.96
C GLN A 8 -9.64 22.74 -3.58
N ARG A 9 -10.94 22.52 -3.37
CA ARG A 9 -11.48 21.95 -2.12
C ARG A 9 -10.89 20.56 -1.85
N GLU A 10 -10.87 19.69 -2.85
CA GLU A 10 -10.30 18.33 -2.70
C GLU A 10 -8.78 18.37 -2.44
N SER A 11 -8.06 19.33 -3.02
CA SER A 11 -6.65 19.55 -2.69
C SER A 11 -6.44 19.93 -1.23
N LEU A 12 -7.19 20.91 -0.72
CA LEU A 12 -7.11 21.33 0.68
C LEU A 12 -7.50 20.20 1.65
N GLN A 13 -8.46 19.36 1.27
CA GLN A 13 -8.85 18.18 2.05
C GLN A 13 -7.68 17.17 2.15
N ARG A 14 -6.96 16.92 1.04
CA ARG A 14 -5.76 16.08 1.06
C ARG A 14 -4.66 16.67 1.92
N ASP A 15 -4.36 17.95 1.77
CA ASP A 15 -3.31 18.64 2.54
C ASP A 15 -3.63 18.57 4.05
N TYR A 16 -4.89 18.77 4.42
CA TYR A 16 -5.36 18.64 5.80
C TYR A 16 -5.16 17.22 6.34
N ILE A 17 -5.53 16.19 5.58
CA ILE A 17 -5.34 14.78 5.97
C ILE A 17 -3.86 14.47 6.14
N TYR A 18 -3.01 14.90 5.21
CA TYR A 18 -1.56 14.69 5.26
C TYR A 18 -0.94 15.33 6.50
N LEU A 19 -1.28 16.58 6.79
CA LEU A 19 -0.81 17.28 8.01
C LEU A 19 -1.27 16.57 9.29
N LEU A 20 -2.49 16.04 9.30
CA LEU A 20 -2.99 15.29 10.45
C LEU A 20 -2.23 13.98 10.64
N GLN A 21 -1.94 13.25 9.55
CA GLN A 21 -1.17 12.01 9.60
C GLN A 21 0.25 12.23 10.11
N THR A 22 0.93 13.25 9.61
CA THR A 22 2.31 13.55 10.06
C THR A 22 2.34 13.95 11.53
N THR A 23 1.32 14.67 11.99
CA THR A 23 1.17 15.04 13.41
C THR A 23 0.87 13.83 14.27
N LEU A 24 -0.07 12.98 13.88
CA LEU A 24 -0.48 11.77 14.61
C LEU A 24 0.63 10.71 14.68
N SER A 25 1.46 10.60 13.64
CA SER A 25 2.60 9.68 13.60
C SER A 25 3.82 10.16 14.39
N SER A 26 3.84 11.43 14.84
CA SER A 26 4.97 11.97 15.59
C SER A 26 4.90 11.55 17.05
N GLU A 27 5.99 11.00 17.60
CA GLU A 27 6.13 10.65 19.02
C GLU A 27 5.88 11.85 19.97
N TYR A 28 5.99 13.07 19.44
CA TYR A 28 5.79 14.33 20.18
C TYR A 28 4.55 15.11 19.71
N GLY A 29 3.79 14.55 18.76
CA GLY A 29 2.66 15.21 18.12
C GLY A 29 1.44 15.25 19.02
N ARG A 30 1.26 16.37 19.75
CA ARG A 30 -0.03 16.67 20.39
C ARG A 30 -0.93 17.36 19.37
N LEU A 31 -2.07 16.76 19.07
CA LEU A 31 -3.11 17.43 18.30
C LEU A 31 -3.70 18.59 19.11
N PHE A 32 -3.30 19.81 18.75
CA PHE A 32 -3.90 21.03 19.30
C PHE A 32 -5.24 21.29 18.62
N GLY A 33 -6.32 21.36 19.39
CA GLY A 33 -7.67 21.59 18.85
C GLY A 33 -8.78 20.75 19.48
N GLY A 34 -8.46 19.89 20.45
CA GLY A 34 -9.47 19.09 21.17
C GLY A 34 -10.24 18.17 20.21
N THR A 35 -11.56 18.18 20.29
CA THR A 35 -12.42 17.33 19.44
C THR A 35 -12.56 17.86 18.00
N LYS A 36 -12.10 19.08 17.68
CA LYS A 36 -12.32 19.71 16.37
C LYS A 36 -11.83 18.86 15.20
N HIS A 37 -10.64 18.27 15.32
CA HIS A 37 -10.06 17.43 14.26
C HIS A 37 -10.84 16.12 14.09
N ARG A 38 -11.28 15.52 15.20
CA ARG A 38 -12.14 14.33 15.20
C ARG A 38 -13.46 14.63 14.51
N ASP A 39 -14.12 15.71 14.91
CA ASP A 39 -15.44 16.07 14.40
C ASP A 39 -15.36 16.46 12.91
N ARG A 40 -14.28 17.14 12.50
CA ARG A 40 -14.00 17.40 11.08
C ARG A 40 -13.75 16.14 10.26
N LEU A 41 -13.00 15.18 10.80
CA LEU A 41 -12.80 13.89 10.15
C LEU A 41 -14.11 13.10 10.04
N LYS A 42 -14.99 13.17 11.05
CA LYS A 42 -16.32 12.56 11.01
C LYS A 42 -17.14 13.08 9.83
N GLU A 43 -17.17 14.41 9.66
CA GLU A 43 -17.84 15.05 8.52
C GLU A 43 -17.23 14.62 7.19
N LEU A 44 -15.91 14.69 7.05
CA LEU A 44 -15.21 14.32 5.81
C LEU A 44 -15.44 12.86 5.44
N LEU A 45 -15.40 11.95 6.41
CA LEU A 45 -15.68 10.54 6.21
C LEU A 45 -17.12 10.31 5.77
N ALA A 46 -18.10 10.97 6.41
CA ALA A 46 -19.49 10.88 5.99
C ALA A 46 -19.71 11.39 4.56
N GLU A 47 -19.06 12.49 4.16
CA GLU A 47 -19.09 12.98 2.78
C GLU A 47 -18.47 11.98 1.79
N CYS A 48 -17.33 11.37 2.13
CA CYS A 48 -16.67 10.39 1.25
C CYS A 48 -17.47 9.09 1.15
N ARG A 49 -18.09 8.63 2.25
CA ARG A 49 -18.95 7.43 2.28
C ARG A 49 -20.17 7.53 1.35
N LYS A 50 -20.70 8.73 1.12
CA LYS A 50 -21.77 8.95 0.12
C LYS A 50 -21.33 8.57 -1.29
N ARG A 51 -20.02 8.64 -1.57
CA ARG A 51 -19.41 8.30 -2.86
C ARG A 51 -18.83 6.89 -2.87
N ASP A 52 -18.28 6.43 -1.75
CA ASP A 52 -17.74 5.09 -1.57
C ASP A 52 -18.21 4.48 -0.24
N PRO A 53 -19.29 3.67 -0.26
CA PRO A 53 -19.83 3.03 0.92
C PRO A 53 -18.89 2.02 1.60
N SER A 54 -17.80 1.60 0.93
CA SER A 54 -16.85 0.62 1.46
C SER A 54 -15.87 1.19 2.50
N LEU A 55 -15.79 2.52 2.60
CA LEU A 55 -15.02 3.19 3.65
C LEU A 55 -15.51 2.77 5.04
N PRO A 56 -14.69 2.87 6.10
CA PRO A 56 -15.12 2.56 7.48
C PRO A 56 -16.13 3.61 8.01
N SER A 57 -16.88 3.29 9.07
CA SER A 57 -17.70 4.26 9.80
C SER A 57 -17.02 4.64 11.12
N PHE A 58 -17.19 5.87 11.60
CA PHE A 58 -16.61 6.25 12.90
C PHE A 58 -17.19 5.43 14.07
N GLU A 59 -18.47 5.06 14.00
CA GLU A 59 -19.17 4.26 15.03
C GLU A 59 -18.62 2.83 15.12
N SER A 60 -18.14 2.26 14.00
CA SER A 60 -17.44 0.96 14.00
C SER A 60 -16.06 1.01 14.69
N MET A 61 -15.67 2.18 15.23
CA MET A 61 -14.36 2.42 15.83
C MET A 61 -14.39 2.80 17.31
N ASP A 62 -15.57 3.08 17.88
CA ASP A 62 -15.72 3.35 19.32
C ASP A 62 -15.73 2.05 20.16
N GLY A 63 -15.75 0.87 19.51
CA GLY A 63 -15.48 -0.42 20.15
C GLY A 63 -13.99 -0.78 20.06
N SER A 64 -13.47 -1.48 21.08
CA SER A 64 -12.16 -2.15 21.05
C SER A 64 -12.10 -3.09 19.85
N GLY A 65 -11.60 -2.59 18.72
CA GLY A 65 -11.92 -3.18 17.43
C GLY A 65 -10.70 -3.20 16.56
N LEU A 66 -10.03 -4.33 16.52
CA LEU A 66 -9.00 -4.67 15.55
C LEU A 66 -9.38 -4.20 14.13
N TYR A 67 -8.45 -3.60 13.39
CA TYR A 67 -8.64 -3.34 11.96
C TYR A 67 -7.61 -4.09 11.12
N ILE A 68 -7.98 -4.41 9.90
CA ILE A 68 -7.10 -5.06 8.92
C ILE A 68 -6.79 -4.05 7.82
N ASP A 69 -5.51 -3.83 7.55
CA ASP A 69 -5.08 -2.96 6.46
C ASP A 69 -5.24 -3.62 5.07
N PRO A 70 -5.06 -2.87 3.95
CA PRO A 70 -5.19 -3.45 2.61
C PRO A 70 -4.24 -4.61 2.29
N TYR A 71 -3.15 -4.78 3.06
CA TYR A 71 -2.18 -5.86 2.90
C TYR A 71 -2.45 -7.05 3.84
N GLY A 72 -3.48 -6.96 4.68
CA GLY A 72 -3.89 -8.03 5.57
C GLY A 72 -3.29 -7.97 6.97
N PHE A 73 -2.60 -6.89 7.37
CA PHE A 73 -2.08 -6.79 8.74
C PHE A 73 -3.16 -6.31 9.71
N LYS A 74 -3.25 -7.03 10.83
CA LYS A 74 -4.05 -6.71 12.01
C LYS A 74 -3.37 -5.60 12.80
N HIS A 75 -4.14 -4.55 13.11
CA HIS A 75 -3.71 -3.42 13.92
C HIS A 75 -4.66 -3.26 15.10
N GLU A 76 -4.09 -3.27 16.30
CA GLU A 76 -4.83 -3.00 17.53
C GLU A 76 -5.03 -1.49 17.69
N LYS A 77 -6.26 -1.09 18.01
CA LYS A 77 -6.59 0.32 18.30
C LYS A 77 -6.37 0.54 19.78
N ASN A 78 -5.12 0.80 20.16
CA ASN A 78 -4.74 0.93 21.57
C ASN A 78 -5.13 2.29 22.13
N ASN A 79 -5.28 3.30 21.26
CA ASN A 79 -5.70 4.63 21.66
C ASN A 79 -6.56 5.31 20.57
N GLN A 80 -7.16 6.45 20.94
CA GLN A 80 -7.98 7.26 20.04
C GLN A 80 -7.19 7.82 18.83
N ASN A 81 -5.88 8.06 18.98
CA ASN A 81 -5.02 8.57 17.90
C ASN A 81 -4.83 7.52 16.80
N ASP A 82 -4.71 6.24 17.15
CA ASP A 82 -4.61 5.13 16.20
C ASP A 82 -5.89 5.04 15.33
N CYS A 83 -7.05 5.27 15.94
CA CYS A 83 -8.32 5.36 15.21
C CYS A 83 -8.33 6.52 14.22
N LEU A 84 -7.91 7.71 14.66
CA LEU A 84 -7.85 8.90 13.80
C LEU A 84 -6.84 8.68 12.66
N GLN A 85 -5.70 8.09 12.96
CA GLN A 85 -4.65 7.78 12.00
C GLN A 85 -5.17 6.82 10.92
N TYR A 86 -5.86 5.76 11.32
CA TYR A 86 -6.49 4.85 10.38
C TYR A 86 -7.48 5.53 9.45
N ILE A 87 -8.34 6.41 9.98
CA ILE A 87 -9.32 7.15 9.18
C ILE A 87 -8.61 8.07 8.20
N CYS A 88 -7.56 8.75 8.64
CA CYS A 88 -6.73 9.54 7.74
C CYS A 88 -6.11 8.70 6.62
N VAL A 89 -5.59 7.51 6.92
CA VAL A 89 -5.05 6.58 5.89
C VAL A 89 -6.12 6.19 4.87
N LYS A 90 -7.34 5.86 5.33
CA LYS A 90 -8.43 5.49 4.43
C LYS A 90 -8.90 6.67 3.58
N LEU A 91 -8.99 7.85 4.15
CA LEU A 91 -9.34 9.07 3.41
C LEU A 91 -8.25 9.45 2.41
N ALA A 92 -6.97 9.39 2.80
CA ALA A 92 -5.84 9.63 1.90
C ALA A 92 -5.91 8.71 0.68
N HIS A 93 -6.06 7.40 0.90
CA HIS A 93 -6.23 6.43 -0.19
C HIS A 93 -7.45 6.73 -1.08
N PHE A 94 -8.59 7.12 -0.50
CA PHE A 94 -9.77 7.52 -1.26
C PHE A 94 -9.48 8.72 -2.18
N TYR A 95 -8.80 9.75 -1.67
CA TYR A 95 -8.45 10.92 -2.48
C TYR A 95 -7.34 10.64 -3.51
N ASP A 96 -6.37 9.79 -3.18
CA ASP A 96 -5.28 9.40 -4.08
C ASP A 96 -5.77 8.54 -5.24
N SER A 97 -6.63 7.55 -4.97
CA SER A 97 -7.25 6.73 -6.02
C SER A 97 -8.03 7.57 -7.04
N LYS A 98 -8.66 8.66 -6.60
CA LYS A 98 -9.32 9.65 -7.46
C LYS A 98 -8.33 10.53 -8.23
N ALA A 99 -7.20 10.89 -7.64
CA ALA A 99 -6.18 11.71 -8.29
C ALA A 99 -5.40 10.93 -9.37
N HIS A 100 -5.17 9.65 -9.12
CA HIS A 100 -4.37 8.78 -9.98
C HIS A 100 -5.13 8.17 -11.16
N SER A 101 -6.45 8.37 -11.29
CA SER A 101 -7.17 7.97 -12.52
C SER A 101 -6.59 8.65 -13.77
N THR A 102 -5.94 9.80 -13.60
CA THR A 102 -5.22 10.53 -14.65
C THR A 102 -3.80 10.03 -14.90
N ASP A 103 -3.16 9.35 -13.94
CA ASP A 103 -1.78 8.83 -14.05
C ASP A 103 -1.71 7.40 -14.59
N GLU A 104 -2.82 6.65 -14.58
CA GLU A 104 -2.83 5.25 -15.00
C GLU A 104 -2.46 5.10 -16.49
N SER A 105 -2.93 5.99 -17.35
CA SER A 105 -2.59 6.00 -18.78
C SER A 105 -1.10 6.28 -19.02
N SER A 106 -0.52 7.18 -18.23
CA SER A 106 0.91 7.51 -18.23
C SER A 106 1.75 6.30 -17.79
N TRP A 107 1.35 5.62 -16.70
CA TRP A 107 1.99 4.39 -16.26
C TRP A 107 1.92 3.30 -17.32
N ARG A 108 0.73 3.01 -17.87
CA ARG A 108 0.55 1.98 -18.92
C ARG A 108 1.39 2.26 -20.16
N SER A 109 1.46 3.52 -20.60
CA SER A 109 2.25 3.93 -21.76
C SER A 109 3.75 3.77 -21.50
N LEU A 110 4.23 4.20 -20.33
CA LEU A 110 5.64 4.08 -19.95
C LEU A 110 6.08 2.64 -19.72
N ILE A 111 5.19 1.79 -19.20
CA ILE A 111 5.45 0.36 -19.06
C ILE A 111 5.64 -0.29 -20.43
N LYS A 112 4.75 -0.01 -21.40
CA LYS A 112 4.89 -0.52 -22.77
C LYS A 112 6.21 -0.10 -23.42
N LEU A 113 6.57 1.17 -23.26
CA LEU A 113 7.87 1.68 -23.75
C LEU A 113 9.04 0.98 -23.05
N TYR A 114 8.96 0.82 -21.73
CA TYR A 114 10.00 0.17 -20.96
C TYR A 114 10.18 -1.30 -21.30
N GLN A 115 9.10 -2.06 -21.54
CA GLN A 115 9.16 -3.46 -21.97
C GLN A 115 10.00 -3.63 -23.25
N ASN A 116 9.92 -2.69 -24.18
CA ASN A 116 10.69 -2.71 -25.43
C ASN A 116 12.09 -2.06 -25.32
N SER A 117 12.39 -1.35 -24.22
CA SER A 117 13.66 -0.62 -24.04
C SER A 117 14.70 -1.42 -23.24
N SER A 118 15.96 -1.43 -23.68
CA SER A 118 17.06 -1.98 -22.88
C SER A 118 17.50 -1.08 -21.72
N THR A 119 17.02 0.16 -21.66
CA THR A 119 17.45 1.18 -20.67
C THR A 119 16.29 1.72 -19.86
N VAL A 120 16.56 2.04 -18.59
CA VAL A 120 15.59 2.67 -17.68
C VAL A 120 15.60 4.18 -17.91
N SER A 121 14.48 4.74 -18.38
CA SER A 121 14.36 6.18 -18.60
C SER A 121 14.35 6.98 -17.29
N LYS A 122 14.81 8.25 -17.35
CA LYS A 122 14.75 9.17 -16.19
C LYS A 122 13.31 9.37 -15.71
N THR A 123 12.35 9.44 -16.64
CA THR A 123 10.92 9.56 -16.36
C THR A 123 10.38 8.37 -15.58
N LEU A 124 10.74 7.14 -15.97
CA LEU A 124 10.32 5.94 -15.25
C LEU A 124 10.90 5.93 -13.82
N LYS A 125 12.18 6.28 -13.64
CA LYS A 125 12.79 6.40 -12.31
C LYS A 125 12.08 7.44 -11.45
N TYR A 126 11.71 8.57 -12.03
CA TYR A 126 10.96 9.62 -11.33
C TYR A 126 9.61 9.09 -10.86
N LEU A 127 8.82 8.47 -11.73
CA LEU A 127 7.51 7.94 -11.37
C LEU A 127 7.57 6.85 -10.30
N VAL A 128 8.54 5.92 -10.39
CA VAL A 128 8.71 4.90 -9.34
C VAL A 128 8.99 5.54 -7.97
N ARG A 129 9.76 6.63 -7.93
CA ARG A 129 10.00 7.39 -6.69
C ARG A 129 8.78 8.16 -6.18
N GLN A 130 7.86 8.53 -7.06
CA GLN A 130 6.56 9.07 -6.66
C GLN A 130 5.61 8.00 -6.10
N GLY A 131 6.01 6.73 -6.17
CA GLY A 131 5.22 5.60 -5.71
C GLY A 131 4.47 4.94 -6.86
N ILE A 132 4.45 3.61 -6.83
CA ILE A 132 3.68 2.81 -7.77
C ILE A 132 2.26 2.64 -7.21
N PRO A 133 1.21 2.93 -8.00
CA PRO A 133 -0.18 2.70 -7.60
C PRO A 133 -0.41 1.24 -7.21
N ASP A 134 -1.11 1.02 -6.10
CA ASP A 134 -1.33 -0.30 -5.48
C ASP A 134 -1.79 -1.37 -6.48
N HIS A 135 -2.81 -1.06 -7.28
CA HIS A 135 -3.39 -1.97 -8.27
C HIS A 135 -2.46 -2.29 -9.45
N LEU A 136 -1.43 -1.47 -9.71
CA LEU A 136 -0.42 -1.71 -10.75
C LEU A 136 0.86 -2.36 -10.22
N ARG A 137 1.04 -2.42 -8.89
CA ARG A 137 2.28 -2.94 -8.28
C ARG A 137 2.62 -4.34 -8.78
N THR A 138 1.65 -5.26 -8.78
CA THR A 138 1.89 -6.64 -9.23
C THR A 138 2.45 -6.67 -10.66
N GLU A 139 1.82 -5.95 -11.58
CA GLU A 139 2.24 -5.92 -12.99
C GLU A 139 3.63 -5.28 -13.15
N ILE A 140 3.85 -4.10 -12.54
CA ILE A 140 5.10 -3.34 -12.69
C ILE A 140 6.28 -4.08 -12.06
N TRP A 141 6.14 -4.58 -10.83
CA TRP A 141 7.20 -5.34 -10.18
C TRP A 141 7.54 -6.61 -10.96
N HIS A 142 6.52 -7.29 -11.50
CA HIS A 142 6.74 -8.47 -12.33
C HIS A 142 7.59 -8.14 -13.57
N ILE A 143 7.29 -7.03 -14.25
CA ILE A 143 8.06 -6.58 -15.42
C ILE A 143 9.51 -6.25 -15.05
N PHE A 144 9.72 -5.55 -13.93
CA PHE A 144 11.07 -5.21 -13.46
C PHE A 144 11.88 -6.46 -13.15
N ILE A 145 11.30 -7.40 -12.40
CA ILE A 145 11.96 -8.67 -12.05
C ILE A 145 12.22 -9.49 -13.31
N GLN A 146 11.26 -9.60 -14.23
CA GLN A 146 11.43 -10.33 -15.49
C GLN A 146 12.58 -9.77 -16.32
N LYS A 147 12.69 -8.45 -16.44
CA LYS A 147 13.82 -7.82 -17.15
C LYS A 147 15.14 -8.10 -16.46
N GLN A 148 15.22 -7.86 -15.15
CA GLN A 148 16.44 -8.05 -14.37
C GLN A 148 16.94 -9.50 -14.43
N THR A 149 16.02 -10.47 -14.35
CA THR A 149 16.33 -11.90 -14.31
C THR A 149 16.27 -12.59 -15.68
N SER A 150 16.06 -11.83 -16.77
CA SER A 150 15.86 -12.39 -18.11
C SER A 150 17.04 -13.25 -18.59
N HIS A 151 18.27 -12.82 -18.32
CA HIS A 151 19.48 -13.56 -18.67
C HIS A 151 19.58 -14.89 -17.88
N ILE A 152 19.34 -14.85 -16.57
CA ILE A 152 19.33 -16.06 -15.69
C ILE A 152 18.26 -17.04 -16.17
N ARG A 153 17.06 -16.55 -16.50
CA ARG A 153 15.97 -17.38 -17.01
C ARG A 153 16.29 -18.03 -18.36
N LYS A 154 16.98 -17.30 -19.25
CA LYS A 154 17.47 -17.87 -20.52
C LYS A 154 18.52 -18.95 -20.31
N GLU A 155 19.45 -18.73 -19.38
CA GLU A 155 20.51 -19.68 -19.05
C GLU A 155 19.97 -20.95 -18.38
N LYS A 156 19.08 -20.80 -17.39
CA LYS A 156 18.60 -21.92 -16.55
C LYS A 156 17.37 -22.63 -17.12
N GLY A 157 16.60 -21.98 -17.99
CA GLY A 157 15.37 -22.50 -18.57
C GLY A 157 14.10 -22.24 -17.75
N ALA A 158 12.95 -22.41 -18.39
CA ALA A 158 11.64 -22.01 -17.84
C ALA A 158 11.19 -22.81 -16.60
N LEU A 159 11.57 -24.10 -16.52
CA LEU A 159 11.17 -25.01 -15.44
C LEU A 159 12.18 -25.06 -14.29
N TYR A 160 13.23 -24.23 -14.32
CA TYR A 160 14.34 -24.30 -13.38
C TYR A 160 13.88 -24.22 -11.91
N TYR A 161 13.03 -23.27 -11.58
CA TYR A 161 12.50 -23.11 -10.22
C TYR A 161 11.70 -24.34 -9.77
N GLN A 162 10.82 -24.86 -10.63
CA GLN A 162 10.01 -26.04 -10.32
C GLN A 162 10.88 -27.28 -10.10
N ASN A 163 11.92 -27.45 -10.93
CA ASN A 163 12.88 -28.53 -10.77
C ASN A 163 13.64 -28.40 -9.44
N LEU A 164 14.06 -27.20 -9.04
CA LEU A 164 14.68 -26.98 -7.73
C LEU A 164 13.73 -27.37 -6.58
N CYS A 165 12.45 -26.99 -6.66
CA CYS A 165 11.45 -27.37 -5.66
C CYS A 165 11.25 -28.90 -5.58
N HIS A 166 11.30 -29.61 -6.71
CA HIS A 166 11.20 -31.08 -6.71
C HIS A 166 12.46 -31.78 -6.20
N LEU A 167 13.63 -31.18 -6.38
CA LEU A 167 14.91 -31.74 -5.94
C LEU A 167 15.18 -31.49 -4.45
N LEU A 168 14.70 -30.36 -3.92
CA LEU A 168 14.99 -29.91 -2.55
C LEU A 168 14.71 -30.99 -1.47
N PRO A 169 13.55 -31.68 -1.45
CA PRO A 169 13.23 -32.64 -0.38
C PRO A 169 14.25 -33.77 -0.22
N ASN A 170 14.90 -34.17 -1.33
CA ASN A 170 15.89 -35.25 -1.35
C ASN A 170 17.33 -34.76 -1.19
N SER A 171 17.53 -33.47 -0.91
CA SER A 171 18.87 -32.86 -0.81
C SER A 171 19.32 -32.71 0.65
N ASP A 172 20.63 -32.82 0.88
CA ASP A 172 21.25 -32.55 2.18
C ASP A 172 21.05 -31.09 2.64
N LEU A 173 20.71 -30.19 1.72
CA LEU A 173 20.40 -28.80 2.06
C LEU A 173 19.06 -28.66 2.79
N ASN A 174 18.09 -29.53 2.50
CA ASN A 174 16.79 -29.47 3.16
C ASN A 174 16.93 -29.75 4.66
N SER A 175 17.61 -30.85 5.03
CA SER A 175 17.86 -31.18 6.44
C SER A 175 18.62 -30.09 7.20
N LYS A 176 19.46 -29.32 6.49
CA LYS A 176 20.23 -28.19 7.05
C LYS A 176 19.39 -26.94 7.31
N PHE A 177 18.49 -26.57 6.40
CA PHE A 177 17.81 -25.26 6.44
C PHE A 177 16.33 -25.33 6.80
N GLU A 178 15.66 -26.47 6.65
CA GLU A 178 14.22 -26.64 6.88
C GLU A 178 13.79 -26.15 8.27
N LYS A 179 14.51 -26.58 9.32
CA LYS A 179 14.23 -26.16 10.70
C LYS A 179 14.32 -24.64 10.86
N GLN A 180 15.33 -24.01 10.26
CA GLN A 180 15.52 -22.57 10.37
C GLN A 180 14.44 -21.80 9.59
N ILE A 181 14.10 -22.25 8.38
CA ILE A 181 13.02 -21.67 7.58
C ILE A 181 11.68 -21.76 8.33
N ALA A 182 11.38 -22.90 8.94
CA ALA A 182 10.15 -23.09 9.70
C ALA A 182 10.07 -22.16 10.92
N LEU A 183 11.15 -22.06 11.69
CA LEU A 183 11.24 -21.13 12.83
C LEU A 183 11.07 -19.67 12.39
N ASP A 184 11.71 -19.29 11.27
CA ASP A 184 11.63 -17.94 10.73
C ASP A 184 10.23 -17.61 10.19
N LEU A 185 9.58 -18.58 9.57
CA LEU A 185 8.23 -18.42 9.05
C LEU A 185 7.25 -18.11 10.18
N HIS A 186 7.34 -18.82 11.32
CA HIS A 186 6.47 -18.57 12.49
C HIS A 186 6.60 -17.18 13.09
N ARG A 187 7.75 -16.51 12.89
CA ARG A 187 7.98 -15.14 13.36
C ARG A 187 7.86 -14.08 12.26
N THR A 188 7.57 -14.48 11.03
CA THR A 188 7.45 -13.57 9.88
C THR A 188 6.00 -13.13 9.70
N MET A 189 5.75 -11.83 9.81
CA MET A 189 4.41 -11.23 9.65
C MET A 189 3.32 -11.86 10.54
N PRO A 190 3.55 -12.04 11.86
CA PRO A 190 2.62 -12.73 12.77
C PRO A 190 1.26 -12.02 12.93
N ALA A 191 1.18 -10.74 12.53
CA ALA A 191 -0.07 -9.98 12.53
C ALA A 191 -0.84 -10.06 11.19
N ASN A 192 -0.30 -10.70 10.15
CA ASN A 192 -0.97 -10.76 8.86
C ASN A 192 -1.99 -11.90 8.81
N ILE A 193 -3.25 -11.63 8.46
CA ILE A 193 -4.35 -12.61 8.46
C ILE A 193 -4.11 -13.84 7.57
N ARG A 194 -3.20 -13.76 6.59
CA ARG A 194 -2.90 -14.87 5.67
C ARG A 194 -1.71 -15.72 6.13
N PHE A 195 -0.85 -15.16 6.97
CA PHE A 195 0.40 -15.79 7.42
C PHE A 195 0.41 -16.10 8.92
N ALA A 196 -0.58 -15.58 9.66
CA ALA A 196 -0.81 -15.82 11.09
C ALA A 196 -1.62 -17.10 11.34
#